data_AF-A0A930WY97-F1
#
_entry.id   AF-A0A930WY97-F1
#
_cell.length_a   1.000
_cell.length_b   1.000
_cell.length_c   1.000
_cell.angle_alpha   90.00
_cell.angle_beta   90.00
_cell.angle_gamma   90.00
#
_symmetry.space_group_name_H-M   'P 1'
#
loop_
_entity.id
_entity.type
_entity.pdbx_description
1 polymer ?
#
loop_
_entity_poly.entity_id
_entity_poly.type
_entity_poly.pdbx_seq_one_letter_code
_entity_poly.pdbx_strand_id
1 'polypeptide(L)'
;MKESMIQEALLLYSQMGDNAVDEINKVMNVFESRVDTDEIKKKKKLLAIYDDEVSSPEDILVNREKGKYITHFFIWLEHYIKGVDELNWNIWRDFYLYGLKMSEVCKKYNISRRSANSRKARTNAFIQSILPLYYEQFIDLREYIKND
;
A
#
# COMPACT_ATOMS: atom_id res chain seq x y z
N MET A 1 -0.72 -39.03 10.63
CA MET A 1 0.60 -38.65 10.06
C MET A 1 1.69 -38.49 11.12
N LYS A 2 1.49 -37.76 12.22
CA LYS A 2 2.53 -37.62 13.27
C LYS A 2 2.84 -38.91 14.04
N GLU A 3 1.84 -39.73 14.35
CA GLU A 3 2.04 -40.98 15.11
C GLU A 3 2.75 -42.09 14.33
N SER A 4 2.51 -42.20 13.01
CA SER A 4 3.19 -43.22 12.20
C SER A 4 4.68 -42.92 12.00
N MET A 5 5.07 -41.64 11.93
CA MET A 5 6.47 -41.23 11.84
C MET A 5 7.25 -41.51 13.15
N ILE A 6 6.59 -41.35 14.30
CA ILE A 6 7.20 -41.64 15.61
C ILE A 6 7.40 -43.16 15.77
N GLN A 7 6.43 -43.96 15.32
CA GLN A 7 6.53 -45.42 15.35
C GLN A 7 7.61 -45.96 14.39
N GLU A 8 7.71 -45.41 13.17
CA GLU A 8 8.78 -45.76 12.22
C GLU A 8 10.17 -45.38 12.74
N ALA A 9 10.32 -44.21 13.36
CA ALA A 9 11.58 -43.80 13.96
C ALA A 9 11.99 -44.71 15.12
N LEU A 10 11.06 -45.06 16.01
CA LEU A 10 11.31 -46.01 17.10
C LEU A 10 11.75 -47.39 16.58
N LEU A 11 11.16 -47.86 15.48
CA LEU A 11 11.50 -49.14 14.86
C LEU A 11 12.87 -49.13 14.15
N LEU A 12 13.23 -48.01 13.52
CA LEU A 12 14.52 -47.80 12.85
C LEU A 12 15.68 -47.75 13.85
N TYR A 13 15.47 -47.13 15.00
CA TYR A 13 16.51 -46.95 16.02
C TYR A 13 16.53 -48.04 17.09
N SER A 14 15.48 -48.87 17.23
CA SER A 14 15.48 -50.00 18.17
C SER A 14 16.54 -51.07 17.83
N GLN A 15 16.99 -51.14 16.57
CA GLN A 15 18.01 -52.08 16.13
C GLN A 15 19.46 -51.59 16.35
N MET A 16 19.65 -50.32 16.73
CA MET A 16 20.99 -49.70 16.87
C MET A 16 21.57 -49.76 18.29
N GLY A 17 20.82 -50.24 19.28
CA GLY A 17 21.28 -50.38 20.66
C GLY A 17 21.79 -49.06 21.25
N ASP A 18 22.94 -49.08 21.92
CA ASP A 18 23.53 -47.93 22.62
C ASP A 18 23.90 -46.75 21.69
N ASN A 19 24.07 -47.00 20.38
CA ASN A 19 24.44 -45.98 19.39
C ASN A 19 23.24 -45.21 18.82
N ALA A 20 22.01 -45.59 19.20
CA ALA A 20 20.79 -44.96 18.70
C ALA A 20 20.73 -43.45 18.99
N VAL A 21 21.21 -43.04 20.17
CA VAL A 21 21.19 -41.63 20.62
C VAL A 21 22.10 -40.77 19.76
N ASP A 22 23.29 -41.26 19.42
CA ASP A 22 24.26 -40.53 18.60
C ASP A 22 23.75 -40.31 17.17
N GLU A 23 23.12 -41.34 16.59
CA GLU A 23 22.62 -41.23 15.23
C GLU A 23 21.33 -40.39 15.16
N ILE A 24 20.48 -40.40 16.19
CA ILE A 24 19.37 -39.45 16.34
C ILE A 24 19.90 -38.01 16.42
N ASN A 25 20.92 -37.75 17.24
CA ASN A 25 21.50 -36.42 17.39
C ASN A 25 22.11 -35.91 16.08
N LYS A 26 22.79 -36.78 15.33
CA LYS A 26 23.36 -36.45 14.03
C LYS A 26 22.29 -36.14 12.99
N VAL A 27 21.21 -36.91 12.95
CA VAL A 27 20.08 -36.66 12.05
C VAL A 27 19.35 -35.36 12.44
N MET A 28 19.16 -35.08 13.73
CA MET A 28 18.61 -33.80 14.20
C MET A 28 19.49 -32.62 13.79
N ASN A 29 20.81 -32.69 13.99
CA ASN A 29 21.72 -31.61 13.59
C ASN A 29 21.68 -31.34 12.07
N VAL A 30 21.59 -32.39 11.25
CA VAL A 30 21.41 -32.26 9.79
C VAL A 30 20.03 -31.69 9.44
N PHE A 31 18.99 -32.03 10.19
CA PHE A 31 17.65 -31.49 9.99
C PHE A 31 17.57 -30.00 10.37
N GLU A 32 18.07 -29.62 11.54
CA GLU A 32 18.11 -28.24 12.04
C GLU A 32 18.88 -27.33 11.10
N SER A 33 20.07 -27.74 10.66
CA SER A 33 20.85 -26.98 9.66
C SER A 33 20.13 -26.83 8.31
N ARG A 34 19.36 -27.83 7.88
CA ARG A 34 18.52 -27.73 6.67
C ARG A 34 17.35 -26.77 6.88
N VAL A 35 16.66 -26.83 8.02
CA VAL A 35 15.56 -25.93 8.36
C VAL A 35 16.04 -24.48 8.41
N ASP A 36 17.18 -24.23 9.03
CA ASP A 36 17.79 -22.89 9.13
C ASP A 36 18.17 -22.35 7.73
N THR A 37 18.74 -23.20 6.87
CA THR A 37 19.04 -22.85 5.47
C THR A 37 17.77 -22.55 4.67
N ASP A 38 16.69 -23.30 4.88
CA ASP A 38 15.41 -23.10 4.19
C ASP A 38 14.65 -21.88 4.71
N GLU A 39 14.73 -21.56 6.00
CA GLU A 39 14.25 -20.31 6.59
C GLU A 39 14.97 -19.10 5.97
N ILE A 40 16.31 -19.16 5.87
CA ILE A 40 17.12 -18.13 5.21
C ILE A 40 16.72 -17.97 3.74
N LYS A 41 16.47 -19.07 3.02
CA LYS A 41 15.99 -19.00 1.62
C LYS A 41 14.59 -18.43 1.49
N LYS A 42 13.66 -18.77 2.39
CA LYS A 42 12.31 -18.17 2.44
C LYS A 42 12.39 -16.67 2.71
N LYS A 43 13.24 -16.26 3.68
CA LYS A 43 13.50 -14.86 4.00
C LYS A 43 14.10 -14.11 2.82
N LYS A 44 15.09 -14.70 2.12
CA LYS A 44 15.66 -14.14 0.89
C LYS A 44 14.65 -14.03 -0.24
N LYS A 45 13.78 -15.01 -0.44
CA LYS A 45 12.69 -14.95 -1.44
C LYS A 45 11.67 -13.86 -1.09
N LEU A 46 11.30 -13.72 0.18
CA LEU A 46 10.44 -12.65 0.64
C LEU A 46 11.09 -11.29 0.38
N LEU A 47 12.34 -11.09 0.81
CA LEU A 47 13.09 -9.86 0.57
C LEU A 47 13.21 -9.52 -0.92
N ALA A 48 13.48 -10.51 -1.79
CA ALA A 48 13.56 -10.32 -3.24
C ALA A 48 12.22 -9.96 -3.91
N ILE A 49 11.07 -10.28 -3.28
CA ILE A 49 9.74 -9.86 -3.76
C ILE A 49 9.45 -8.39 -3.37
N TYR A 50 10.08 -7.90 -2.31
CA TYR A 50 9.88 -6.55 -1.77
C TYR A 50 11.03 -5.58 -2.10
N ASP A 51 12.00 -5.99 -2.91
CA ASP A 51 13.28 -5.30 -3.14
C ASP A 51 13.17 -3.96 -3.92
N ASP A 52 11.96 -3.57 -4.36
CA ASP A 52 11.77 -2.34 -5.13
C ASP A 52 11.36 -1.10 -4.30
N GLU A 53 11.05 -1.21 -3.01
CA GLU A 53 10.95 -0.04 -2.09
C GLU A 53 10.52 -0.52 -0.69
N VAL A 54 11.45 -1.08 0.10
CA VAL A 54 11.13 -1.41 1.50
C VAL A 54 11.16 -0.12 2.32
N SER A 55 10.04 0.60 2.31
CA SER A 55 9.73 1.63 3.31
C SER A 55 9.90 1.03 4.70
N SER A 56 10.55 1.74 5.64
CA SER A 56 10.63 1.27 7.03
C SER A 56 9.21 1.11 7.62
N PRO A 57 9.01 0.29 8.67
CA PRO A 57 7.72 0.19 9.34
C PRO A 57 7.15 1.56 9.73
N GLU A 58 8.01 2.48 10.13
CA GLU A 58 7.69 3.88 10.41
C GLU A 58 7.21 4.60 9.15
N ASP A 59 7.93 4.47 8.03
CA ASP A 59 7.53 5.06 6.74
C ASP A 59 6.20 4.49 6.25
N ILE A 60 5.92 3.20 6.46
CA ILE A 60 4.62 2.59 6.13
C ILE A 60 3.50 3.25 6.93
N LEU A 61 3.72 3.50 8.22
CA LEU A 61 2.75 4.18 9.09
C LEU A 61 2.54 5.64 8.65
N VAL A 62 3.63 6.37 8.37
CA VAL A 62 3.58 7.76 7.88
C VAL A 62 2.87 7.83 6.53
N ASN A 63 3.16 6.93 5.59
CA ASN A 63 2.52 6.88 4.27
C ASN A 63 1.03 6.55 4.38
N ARG A 64 0.66 5.66 5.28
CA ARG A 64 -0.76 5.36 5.57
C ARG A 64 -1.48 6.57 6.15
N GLU A 65 -0.84 7.32 7.02
CA GLU A 65 -1.37 8.54 7.61
C GLU A 65 -1.51 9.65 6.55
N LYS A 66 -0.45 9.91 5.76
CA LYS A 66 -0.46 10.78 4.58
C LYS A 66 -1.66 10.46 3.68
N GLY A 67 -1.84 9.20 3.32
CA GLY A 67 -2.93 8.75 2.45
C GLY A 67 -4.33 9.02 3.03
N LYS A 68 -4.50 8.88 4.35
CA LYS A 68 -5.77 9.22 5.03
C LYS A 68 -6.05 10.72 4.97
N TYR A 69 -5.06 11.57 5.23
CA TYR A 69 -5.25 13.03 5.17
C TYR A 69 -5.55 13.54 3.77
N ILE A 70 -4.86 13.01 2.75
CA ILE A 70 -5.15 13.32 1.35
C ILE A 70 -6.57 12.89 0.98
N THR A 71 -6.99 11.70 1.41
CA THR A 71 -8.35 11.20 1.18
C THR A 71 -9.39 12.10 1.86
N HIS A 72 -9.15 12.44 3.13
CA HIS A 72 -10.02 13.35 3.88
C HIS A 72 -10.15 14.70 3.17
N PHE A 73 -9.05 15.27 2.68
CA PHE A 73 -9.06 16.51 1.91
C PHE A 73 -9.93 16.42 0.66
N PHE A 74 -9.84 15.34 -0.11
CA PHE A 74 -10.68 15.17 -1.30
C PHE A 74 -12.17 15.02 -0.96
N ILE A 75 -12.50 14.32 0.12
CA ILE A 75 -13.88 14.21 0.60
C ILE A 75 -14.40 15.57 1.04
N TRP A 76 -13.58 16.34 1.76
CA TRP A 76 -13.91 17.69 2.19
C TRP A 76 -14.12 18.62 0.98
N LEU A 77 -13.22 18.60 0.00
CA LEU A 77 -13.36 19.35 -1.26
C LEU A 77 -14.63 18.96 -2.02
N GLU A 78 -14.95 17.67 -2.10
CA GLU A 78 -16.19 17.21 -2.74
C GLU A 78 -17.39 17.89 -2.09
N HIS A 79 -17.50 17.88 -0.76
CA HIS A 79 -18.62 18.49 -0.05
C HIS A 79 -18.75 19.99 -0.36
N TYR A 80 -17.64 20.72 -0.37
CA TYR A 80 -17.64 22.16 -0.62
C TYR A 80 -17.94 22.53 -2.09
N ILE A 81 -17.40 21.79 -3.04
CA ILE A 81 -17.49 22.15 -4.47
C ILE A 81 -18.75 21.57 -5.09
N LYS A 82 -19.09 20.31 -4.79
CA LYS A 82 -20.27 19.64 -5.35
C LYS A 82 -21.56 20.31 -4.91
N GLY A 83 -21.58 20.87 -3.69
CA GLY A 83 -22.71 21.68 -3.22
C GLY A 83 -22.91 22.99 -3.99
N VAL A 84 -21.88 23.49 -4.69
CA VAL A 84 -21.92 24.76 -5.42
C VAL A 84 -22.13 24.55 -6.93
N ASP A 85 -21.34 23.67 -7.56
CA ASP A 85 -21.46 23.32 -8.97
C ASP A 85 -20.92 21.91 -9.22
N GLU A 86 -21.84 20.95 -9.23
CA GLU A 86 -21.54 19.52 -9.43
C GLU A 86 -20.83 19.24 -10.77
N LEU A 87 -21.15 19.98 -11.83
CA LEU A 87 -20.52 19.78 -13.13
C LEU A 87 -19.05 20.23 -13.09
N ASN A 88 -18.75 21.34 -12.42
CA ASN A 88 -17.38 21.81 -12.24
C ASN A 88 -16.54 20.84 -11.39
N TRP A 89 -17.13 20.29 -10.31
CA TRP A 89 -16.50 19.25 -9.50
C TRP A 89 -16.16 18.03 -10.36
N ASN A 90 -17.16 17.51 -11.07
CA ASN A 90 -17.02 16.30 -11.89
C ASN A 90 -15.94 16.44 -12.97
N ILE A 91 -15.90 17.57 -13.68
CA ILE A 91 -14.86 17.87 -14.69
C ILE A 91 -13.48 17.94 -14.05
N TRP A 92 -13.36 18.60 -12.90
CA TRP A 92 -12.08 18.75 -12.22
C TRP A 92 -11.57 17.41 -11.69
N ARG A 93 -12.43 16.63 -11.02
CA ARG A 93 -12.14 15.29 -10.49
C ARG A 93 -11.65 14.36 -11.58
N ASP A 94 -12.38 14.30 -12.68
CA ASP A 94 -12.07 13.40 -13.79
C ASP A 94 -10.72 13.73 -14.44
N PHE A 95 -10.36 15.01 -14.53
CA PHE A 95 -9.08 15.43 -15.08
C PHE A 95 -7.91 15.21 -14.11
N TYR A 96 -8.02 15.65 -12.85
CA TYR A 96 -6.90 15.64 -11.90
C TYR A 96 -6.80 14.36 -11.06
N LEU A 97 -7.92 13.79 -10.62
CA LEU A 97 -7.90 12.60 -9.75
C LEU A 97 -7.92 11.30 -10.55
N TYR A 98 -8.70 11.25 -11.63
CA TYR A 98 -8.77 10.07 -12.51
C TYR A 98 -7.82 10.14 -13.70
N GLY A 99 -7.12 11.26 -13.91
CA GLY A 99 -6.12 11.41 -14.95
C GLY A 99 -6.67 11.34 -16.39
N LEU A 100 -7.97 11.60 -16.58
CA LEU A 100 -8.56 11.58 -17.93
C LEU A 100 -7.98 12.70 -18.78
N LYS A 101 -7.73 12.39 -20.06
CA LYS A 101 -7.30 13.39 -21.04
C LYS A 101 -8.43 14.39 -21.25
N MET A 102 -8.07 15.64 -21.54
CA MET A 102 -9.05 16.71 -21.79
C MET A 102 -10.05 16.35 -22.91
N SER A 103 -9.63 15.62 -23.93
CA SER A 103 -10.52 15.12 -24.99
C SER A 103 -11.59 14.16 -24.48
N GLU A 104 -11.24 13.29 -23.53
CA GLU A 104 -12.15 12.31 -22.91
C GLU A 104 -13.16 13.02 -22.01
N VAL A 105 -12.69 14.01 -21.23
CA VAL A 105 -13.55 14.87 -20.41
C VAL A 105 -14.55 15.63 -21.30
N CYS A 106 -14.09 16.26 -22.37
CA CYS A 106 -14.97 16.98 -23.30
C CYS A 106 -16.04 16.06 -23.90
N LYS A 107 -15.65 14.84 -24.30
CA LYS A 107 -16.58 13.83 -24.83
C LYS A 107 -17.59 13.37 -23.77
N LYS A 108 -17.14 13.07 -22.55
CA LYS A 108 -17.98 12.57 -21.46
C LYS A 108 -19.07 13.57 -21.05
N TYR A 109 -18.72 14.84 -21.00
CA TYR A 109 -19.65 15.90 -20.56
C TYR A 109 -20.30 16.66 -21.72
N ASN A 110 -20.02 16.28 -22.97
CA ASN A 110 -20.51 16.95 -24.19
C ASN A 110 -20.28 18.47 -24.19
N ILE A 111 -19.05 18.89 -23.85
CA ILE A 111 -18.67 20.30 -23.79
C ILE A 111 -17.44 20.60 -24.66
N SER A 112 -17.31 21.86 -25.06
CA SER A 112 -16.11 22.30 -25.78
C SER A 112 -14.88 22.32 -24.87
N ARG A 113 -13.70 22.15 -25.47
CA ARG A 113 -12.41 22.24 -24.77
C ARG A 113 -12.20 23.57 -24.04
N ARG A 114 -12.69 24.66 -24.63
CA ARG A 114 -12.66 26.00 -24.02
C ARG A 114 -13.49 26.03 -22.74
N SER A 115 -14.70 25.48 -22.78
CA SER A 115 -15.59 25.39 -21.63
C SER A 115 -14.98 24.54 -20.52
N ALA A 116 -14.46 23.36 -20.86
CA ALA A 116 -13.80 22.47 -19.90
C ALA A 116 -12.60 23.14 -19.21
N ASN A 117 -11.73 23.81 -19.97
CA ASN A 117 -10.60 24.57 -19.42
C ASN A 117 -11.04 25.72 -18.50
N SER A 118 -12.06 26.48 -18.91
CA SER A 118 -12.60 27.58 -18.09
C SER A 118 -13.20 27.07 -16.78
N ARG A 119 -13.94 25.96 -16.82
CA ARG A 119 -14.51 25.33 -15.63
C ARG A 119 -13.41 24.85 -14.69
N LYS A 120 -12.40 24.15 -15.22
CA LYS A 120 -11.22 23.71 -14.45
C LYS A 120 -10.50 24.86 -13.77
N ALA A 121 -10.26 25.96 -14.49
CA ALA A 121 -9.62 27.15 -13.94
C ALA A 121 -10.44 27.79 -12.81
N ARG A 122 -11.77 27.86 -12.97
CA ARG A 122 -12.68 28.34 -11.92
C ARG A 122 -12.67 27.42 -10.70
N THR A 123 -12.73 26.10 -10.88
CA THR A 123 -12.63 25.16 -9.76
C THR A 123 -11.30 25.31 -9.03
N ASN A 124 -10.19 25.45 -9.74
CA ASN A 124 -8.88 25.70 -9.12
C ASN A 124 -8.87 27.00 -8.30
N ALA A 125 -9.39 28.10 -8.84
CA ALA A 125 -9.48 29.37 -8.13
C ALA A 125 -10.33 29.25 -6.87
N PHE A 126 -11.46 28.55 -6.96
CA PHE A 126 -12.34 28.30 -5.82
C PHE A 126 -11.64 27.45 -4.75
N ILE A 127 -10.98 26.35 -5.14
CA ILE A 127 -10.16 25.53 -4.23
C ILE A 127 -9.15 26.41 -3.49
N GLN A 128 -8.40 27.24 -4.21
CA GLN A 128 -7.41 28.13 -3.59
C GLN A 128 -8.03 29.12 -2.60
N SER A 129 -9.25 29.60 -2.86
CA SER A 129 -9.94 30.51 -1.93
C SER A 129 -10.43 29.83 -0.65
N ILE A 130 -10.79 28.54 -0.70
CA ILE A 130 -11.30 27.80 0.47
C ILE A 130 -10.19 27.04 1.21
N LEU A 131 -9.03 26.87 0.58
CA LEU A 131 -7.90 26.12 1.13
C LEU A 131 -7.44 26.62 2.51
N PRO A 132 -7.39 27.94 2.80
CA PRO A 132 -7.07 28.42 4.15
C PRO A 132 -8.02 27.88 5.23
N LEU A 133 -9.32 27.76 4.92
CA LEU A 133 -10.31 27.22 5.86
C LEU A 133 -10.04 25.75 6.20
N TYR A 134 -9.55 24.97 5.24
CA TYR A 134 -9.14 23.60 5.49
C TYR A 134 -7.93 23.56 6.43
N TYR A 135 -6.95 24.43 6.23
CA TYR A 135 -5.74 24.48 7.07
C TYR A 135 -6.02 24.97 8.49
N GLU A 136 -7.01 25.85 8.68
CA GLU A 136 -7.45 26.28 10.01
C GLU A 136 -8.17 25.17 10.78
N GLN A 137 -8.94 24.31 10.09
CA GLN A 137 -9.73 23.26 10.72
C GLN A 137 -8.98 21.94 10.88
N PHE A 138 -8.00 21.69 10.00
CA PHE A 138 -7.28 20.43 9.91
C PHE A 138 -5.78 20.69 9.92
N ILE A 139 -5.06 20.24 8.90
CA ILE A 139 -3.60 20.35 8.80
C ILE A 139 -3.19 20.88 7.44
N ASP A 140 -2.04 21.57 7.40
CA ASP A 140 -1.47 22.06 6.16
C ASP A 140 -0.89 20.90 5.34
N LEU A 141 -1.58 20.59 4.23
CA LEU A 141 -1.17 19.52 3.33
C LEU A 141 0.21 19.76 2.69
N ARG A 142 0.69 21.00 2.67
CA ARG A 142 2.03 21.33 2.15
C ARG A 142 3.14 20.69 2.97
N GLU A 143 2.91 20.45 4.27
CA GLU A 143 3.88 19.78 5.13
C GLU A 143 4.07 18.31 4.75
N TYR A 144 3.05 17.68 4.18
CA TYR A 144 3.08 16.28 3.78
C TYR A 144 3.58 16.06 2.35
N ILE A 145 3.44 17.06 1.49
CA ILE A 145 3.84 17.00 0.07
C ILE A 145 5.31 17.43 -0.12
N LYS A 146 5.89 18.21 0.79
CA LYS A 146 7.29 18.71 0.67
C LYS A 146 8.38 17.68 0.96
N ASN A 147 8.03 16.50 1.47
CA ASN A 147 8.98 15.48 1.90
C ASN A 147 9.17 14.33 0.89
N ASP A 148 8.64 14.47 -0.34
CA ASP A 148 8.86 13.53 -1.46
C ASP A 148 9.55 14.24 -2.64
#